data_AF-A0A350X687-F1
#
_entry.id   AF-A0A350X687-F1
#
_cell.length_a   1.000
_cell.length_b   1.000
_cell.length_c   1.000
_cell.angle_alpha   90.00
_cell.angle_beta   90.00
_cell.angle_gamma   90.00
#
_symmetry.space_group_name_H-M   'P 1'
#
loop_
_entity.id
_entity.type
_entity.pdbx_description
1 polymer ?
#
loop_
_entity_poly.entity_id
_entity_poly.type
_entity_poly.pdbx_seq_one_letter_code
_entity_poly.pdbx_strand_id
1 'polypeptide(L)'
;MYTATSFAQELEQQIEKKVRKAHNTFIQRAQAGEFDPTGGVSSPYTWWNIWSLGPFLSPPPSDDNDTAYMPLSMAPDGQVLPSNRKAYVATIIYLNPDEILSPNNKLSPATVLSNFSLPYEITYNCANLSRWALTEMIVDDNDVHNPVKKGNLIPGKKFYVNVLEFSCPNEGLMEMNITVRLLGDMIQYRNAPQFAAFANWVYDFDHKQLENAFIQGSHPSNPLKFLVFDTNL
;
A
#
# COMPACT_ATOMS: atom_id res chain seq x y z
N MET A 1 -24.67 20.46 -1.59
CA MET A 1 -24.63 19.35 -0.63
C MET A 1 -23.33 18.62 -0.91
N TYR A 2 -22.24 18.96 -0.20
CA TYR A 2 -20.95 18.30 -0.38
C TYR A 2 -20.98 17.01 0.44
N THR A 3 -20.81 15.86 -0.20
CA THR A 3 -20.60 14.60 0.51
C THR A 3 -19.30 14.72 1.30
N ALA A 4 -19.36 14.54 2.62
CA ALA A 4 -18.17 14.42 3.43
C ALA A 4 -17.35 13.24 2.91
N THR A 5 -16.14 13.51 2.42
CA THR A 5 -15.17 12.50 2.02
C THR A 5 -14.74 11.75 3.29
N SER A 6 -14.74 10.41 3.26
CA SER A 6 -14.25 9.64 4.40
C SER A 6 -12.75 9.88 4.62
N PHE A 7 -12.26 9.79 5.86
CA PHE A 7 -10.82 9.94 6.15
C PHE A 7 -9.96 8.95 5.34
N ALA A 8 -10.44 7.72 5.12
CA ALA A 8 -9.77 6.74 4.27
C ALA A 8 -9.57 7.25 2.82
N GLN A 9 -10.59 7.89 2.24
CA GLN A 9 -10.50 8.48 0.90
C GLN A 9 -9.56 9.69 0.87
N GLU A 10 -9.57 10.52 1.90
CA GLU A 10 -8.62 11.65 2.00
C GLU A 10 -7.17 11.15 2.12
N LEU A 11 -6.94 10.13 2.93
CA LEU A 11 -5.64 9.48 3.09
C LEU A 11 -5.16 8.87 1.77
N GLU A 12 -6.04 8.15 1.06
CA GLU A 12 -5.75 7.60 -0.26
C GLU A 12 -5.29 8.68 -1.24
N GLN A 13 -6.02 9.80 -1.33
CA GLN A 13 -5.68 10.92 -2.20
C GLN A 13 -4.35 11.58 -1.82
N GLN A 14 -4.09 11.78 -0.53
CA GLN A 14 -2.83 12.36 -0.05
C GLN A 14 -1.64 11.47 -0.37
N ILE A 15 -1.76 10.16 -0.15
CA ILE A 15 -0.72 9.18 -0.48
C ILE A 15 -0.53 9.13 -1.99
N GLU A 16 -1.61 9.09 -2.78
CA GLU A 16 -1.52 9.09 -4.24
C GLU A 16 -0.75 10.32 -4.75
N LYS A 17 -1.02 11.51 -4.18
CA LYS A 17 -0.30 12.74 -4.52
C LYS A 17 1.19 12.65 -4.21
N LYS A 18 1.57 12.05 -3.07
CA LYS A 18 2.98 11.86 -2.69
C LYS A 18 3.69 10.84 -3.58
N VAL A 19 3.06 9.69 -3.82
CA VAL A 19 3.59 8.64 -4.72
C VAL A 19 3.81 9.23 -6.12
N ARG A 20 2.84 9.99 -6.63
CA ARG A 20 2.95 10.69 -7.91
C ARG A 20 4.12 11.67 -7.94
N LYS A 21 4.30 12.46 -6.88
CA LYS A 21 5.42 13.41 -6.76
C LYS A 21 6.76 12.66 -6.77
N ALA A 22 6.91 11.63 -5.93
CA ALA A 22 8.13 10.84 -5.85
C ALA A 22 8.46 10.14 -7.19
N HIS A 23 7.45 9.58 -7.85
CA HIS A 23 7.60 9.00 -9.19
C HIS A 23 8.08 10.03 -10.21
N ASN A 24 7.48 11.23 -10.25
CA ASN A 24 7.89 12.28 -11.17
C ASN A 24 9.34 12.73 -10.91
N THR A 25 9.73 12.85 -9.63
CA THR A 25 11.11 13.17 -9.24
C THR A 25 12.08 12.08 -9.69
N PHE A 26 11.73 10.79 -9.50
CA PHE A 26 12.51 9.67 -9.99
C PHE A 26 12.74 9.76 -11.50
N ILE A 27 11.67 9.98 -12.29
CA ILE A 27 11.77 10.12 -13.74
C ILE A 27 12.65 11.31 -14.15
N GLN A 28 12.51 12.46 -13.47
CA GLN A 28 13.36 13.64 -13.74
C GLN A 28 14.84 13.36 -13.49
N ARG A 29 15.17 12.66 -12.40
CA ARG A 29 16.55 12.30 -12.06
C ARG A 29 17.14 11.27 -13.04
N ALA A 30 16.34 10.31 -13.47
CA ALA A 30 16.72 9.37 -14.53
C ALA A 30 16.98 10.10 -15.86
N GLN A 31 16.11 11.04 -16.24
CA GLN A 31 16.30 11.87 -17.45
C GLN A 31 17.51 12.80 -17.36
N ALA A 32 17.88 13.23 -16.16
CA ALA A 32 19.09 13.99 -15.89
C ALA A 32 20.37 13.12 -15.93
N GLY A 33 20.25 11.80 -16.14
CA GLY A 33 21.38 10.88 -16.21
C GLY A 33 21.99 10.53 -14.85
N GLU A 34 21.27 10.78 -13.74
CA GLU A 34 21.79 10.48 -12.40
C GLU A 34 21.87 8.97 -12.11
N PHE A 35 21.05 8.16 -12.79
CA PHE A 35 21.07 6.70 -12.72
C PHE A 35 20.35 6.10 -13.95
N ASP A 36 20.62 4.83 -14.25
CA ASP A 36 19.93 4.07 -15.29
C ASP A 36 18.72 3.33 -14.70
N PRO A 37 17.47 3.71 -15.06
CA PRO A 37 16.28 3.05 -14.55
C PRO A 37 16.11 1.62 -15.11
N THR A 38 16.81 1.25 -16.18
CA THR A 38 16.54 0.01 -16.94
C THR A 38 17.16 -1.26 -16.35
N GLY A 39 17.98 -1.15 -15.30
CA GLY A 39 18.87 -2.19 -14.76
C GLY A 39 18.26 -3.47 -14.18
N GLY A 40 16.98 -3.79 -14.42
CA GLY A 40 16.34 -4.99 -13.85
C GLY A 40 15.16 -5.59 -14.61
N VAL A 41 14.80 -5.11 -15.80
CA VAL A 41 13.47 -5.38 -16.42
C VAL A 41 13.40 -6.66 -17.28
N SER A 42 14.50 -7.41 -17.34
CA SER A 42 14.52 -8.73 -18.00
C SER A 42 13.72 -9.81 -17.26
N SER A 43 13.30 -9.54 -16.03
CA SER A 43 12.54 -10.47 -15.19
C SER A 43 11.10 -9.97 -14.98
N PRO A 44 10.05 -10.81 -15.19
CA PRO A 44 8.67 -10.46 -14.83
C PRO A 44 8.50 -10.04 -13.37
N TYR A 45 9.41 -10.46 -12.48
CA TYR A 45 9.42 -10.05 -11.07
C TYR A 45 9.64 -8.55 -10.86
N THR A 46 10.19 -7.84 -11.85
CA THR A 46 10.42 -6.39 -11.76
C THR A 46 9.40 -5.57 -12.54
N TRP A 47 8.39 -6.23 -13.14
CA TRP A 47 7.33 -5.56 -13.90
C TRP A 47 6.33 -4.83 -13.00
N TRP A 48 6.23 -5.24 -11.74
CA TRP A 48 5.39 -4.60 -10.75
C TRP A 48 5.93 -4.87 -9.35
N ASN A 49 5.53 -4.05 -8.39
CA ASN A 49 5.95 -4.14 -7.00
C ASN A 49 4.81 -3.71 -6.07
N ILE A 50 4.91 -4.07 -4.79
CA ILE A 50 3.96 -3.69 -3.75
C ILE A 50 4.70 -3.01 -2.61
N TRP A 51 4.16 -1.88 -2.17
CA TRP A 51 4.60 -1.17 -0.97
C TRP A 51 3.45 -1.03 0.01
N SER A 52 3.78 -0.85 1.28
CA SER A 52 2.81 -0.53 2.32
C SER A 52 3.31 0.58 3.23
N LEU A 53 2.37 1.38 3.72
CA LEU A 53 2.61 2.50 4.62
C LEU A 53 1.63 2.42 5.80
N GLY A 54 2.12 2.78 6.99
CA GLY A 54 1.30 2.84 8.22
C GLY A 54 1.81 1.92 9.33
N PRO A 55 0.97 1.60 10.33
CA PRO A 55 -0.42 2.04 10.45
C PRO A 55 -0.53 3.54 10.76
N PHE A 56 -1.52 4.21 10.16
CA PHE A 56 -1.91 5.59 10.46
C PHE A 56 -3.05 5.58 11.47
N LEU A 57 -3.08 6.53 12.40
CA LEU A 57 -4.21 6.67 13.32
C LEU A 57 -5.27 7.61 12.74
N SER A 58 -6.54 7.31 13.01
CA SER A 58 -7.59 8.32 12.86
C SER A 58 -7.27 9.52 13.76
N PRO A 59 -7.50 10.77 13.32
CA PRO A 59 -7.47 11.90 14.23
C PRO A 59 -8.37 11.61 15.45
N PRO A 60 -7.99 12.05 16.66
CA PRO A 60 -8.83 11.90 17.83
C PRO A 60 -10.19 12.59 17.56
N PRO A 61 -11.29 12.12 18.17
CA PRO A 61 -12.55 12.85 18.12
C PRO A 61 -12.31 14.27 18.64
N SER A 62 -12.62 15.28 17.83
CA SER A 62 -12.57 16.67 18.28
C SER A 62 -13.79 16.93 19.15
N ASP A 63 -13.60 17.03 20.47
CA ASP A 63 -14.70 17.36 21.40
C ASP A 63 -15.16 18.82 21.28
N ASP A 64 -14.48 19.65 20.49
CA ASP A 64 -14.90 21.01 20.19
C ASP A 64 -14.98 21.23 18.67
N ASN A 65 -15.99 22.00 18.23
CA ASN A 65 -16.27 22.42 16.85
C ASN A 65 -15.18 23.33 16.24
N ASP A 66 -13.91 23.05 16.51
CA ASP A 66 -12.79 23.80 15.96
C ASP A 66 -12.08 22.94 14.92
N THR A 67 -12.10 23.42 13.69
CA THR A 67 -11.55 22.83 12.46
C THR A 67 -10.01 22.77 12.51
N ALA A 68 -9.44 22.04 13.46
CA ALA A 68 -8.04 21.66 13.43
C ALA A 68 -7.90 20.44 12.51
N TYR A 69 -7.67 20.70 11.22
CA TYR A 69 -7.03 19.74 10.32
C TYR A 69 -5.73 19.27 10.98
N MET A 70 -5.77 18.19 11.76
CA MET A 70 -4.53 17.56 12.20
C MET A 70 -3.85 17.03 10.94
N PRO A 71 -2.61 17.48 10.62
CA PRO A 71 -1.81 16.76 9.64
C PRO A 71 -1.72 15.31 10.12
N LEU A 72 -1.75 14.35 9.19
CA LEU A 72 -1.60 12.92 9.44
C LEU A 72 -0.60 12.68 10.59
N SER A 73 -1.11 12.57 11.82
CA SER A 73 -0.26 12.22 12.94
C SER A 73 -0.11 10.74 12.78
N MET A 74 1.07 10.32 12.35
CA MET A 74 1.51 8.97 12.61
C MET A 74 1.18 8.63 14.06
N ALA A 75 0.92 7.36 14.34
CA ALA A 75 1.10 6.89 15.70
C ALA A 75 2.45 7.46 16.18
N PRO A 76 2.49 8.19 17.31
CA PRO A 76 3.71 8.85 17.77
C PRO A 76 4.83 7.82 17.77
N ASP A 77 5.99 8.19 17.22
CA ASP A 77 7.19 7.37 17.01
C ASP A 77 7.00 5.88 17.30
N GLY A 78 6.66 5.15 16.24
CA GLY A 78 6.69 3.70 16.25
C GLY A 78 5.35 3.09 16.61
N GLN A 79 4.55 2.80 15.58
CA GLN A 79 3.89 1.51 15.50
C GLN A 79 2.92 1.16 16.67
N VAL A 80 2.49 2.11 17.50
CA VAL A 80 1.63 1.83 18.67
C VAL A 80 0.19 2.25 18.40
N LEU A 81 -0.75 1.31 18.51
CA LEU A 81 -2.18 1.49 18.29
C LEU A 81 -2.95 1.29 19.61
N PRO A 82 -3.78 2.25 20.02
CA PRO A 82 -4.78 1.99 21.06
C PRO A 82 -5.75 0.88 20.63
N SER A 83 -6.06 -0.05 21.54
CA SER A 83 -7.07 -1.08 21.27
C SER A 83 -8.41 -0.46 20.86
N ASN A 84 -9.08 -1.10 19.90
CA ASN A 84 -10.35 -0.65 19.30
C ASN A 84 -10.33 0.71 18.59
N ARG A 85 -9.20 1.43 18.55
CA ARG A 85 -9.09 2.67 17.77
C ARG A 85 -8.92 2.35 16.30
N LYS A 86 -9.63 3.11 15.46
CA LYS A 86 -9.48 3.03 14.00
C LYS A 86 -8.07 3.42 13.57
N ALA A 87 -7.46 2.53 12.81
CA ALA A 87 -6.18 2.66 12.17
C ALA A 87 -6.29 2.36 10.67
N TYR A 88 -5.28 2.78 9.92
CA TYR A 88 -5.29 2.67 8.47
C TYR A 88 -3.95 2.15 7.97
N VAL A 89 -3.98 1.24 7.01
CA VAL A 89 -2.79 0.79 6.28
C VAL A 89 -3.01 1.06 4.81
N ALA A 90 -2.07 1.79 4.20
CA ALA A 90 -2.08 2.01 2.78
C ALA A 90 -1.23 0.97 2.07
N THR A 91 -1.70 0.48 0.94
CA THR A 91 -1.00 -0.44 0.05
C THR A 91 -0.91 0.18 -1.33
N ILE A 92 0.29 0.19 -1.90
CA ILE A 92 0.58 0.77 -3.20
C ILE A 92 0.99 -0.36 -4.12
N ILE A 93 0.18 -0.62 -5.15
CA ILE A 93 0.57 -1.46 -6.28
C ILE A 93 1.27 -0.55 -7.27
N TYR A 94 2.55 -0.75 -7.52
CA TYR A 94 3.34 -0.02 -8.50
C TYR A 94 3.58 -0.88 -9.72
N LEU A 95 3.28 -0.36 -10.90
CA LEU A 95 3.61 -0.99 -12.17
C LEU A 95 4.85 -0.30 -12.75
N ASN A 96 5.83 -1.09 -13.18
CA ASN A 96 7.09 -0.59 -13.69
C ASN A 96 6.85 0.22 -14.99
N PRO A 97 7.14 1.53 -14.99
CA PRO A 97 6.86 2.41 -16.12
C PRO A 97 8.00 2.50 -17.13
N ASP A 98 9.09 1.77 -16.94
CA ASP A 98 10.28 1.87 -17.78
C ASP A 98 10.01 1.28 -19.18
N GLU A 99 10.26 2.09 -20.21
CA GLU A 99 9.98 1.79 -21.61
C GLU A 99 11.04 0.84 -22.21
N ILE A 100 11.01 -0.43 -21.83
CA ILE A 100 12.10 -1.38 -22.12
C ILE A 100 11.70 -2.48 -23.12
N LEU A 101 10.40 -2.69 -23.36
CA LEU A 101 9.94 -3.83 -24.16
C LEU A 101 10.07 -3.63 -25.68
N SER A 102 10.30 -2.40 -26.16
CA SER A 102 10.60 -2.15 -27.56
C SER A 102 11.26 -0.79 -27.75
N PRO A 103 12.48 -0.72 -28.31
CA PRO A 103 13.15 0.53 -28.67
C PRO A 103 12.34 1.41 -29.64
N ASN A 104 11.41 0.79 -30.39
CA ASN A 104 10.63 1.46 -31.43
C ASN A 104 9.17 1.75 -31.02
N ASN A 105 8.62 0.99 -30.06
CA ASN A 105 7.21 1.11 -29.66
C ASN A 105 6.99 1.67 -28.25
N LYS A 106 8.04 2.03 -27.50
CA LYS A 106 7.93 2.67 -26.17
C LYS A 106 6.98 1.92 -25.22
N LEU A 107 7.00 0.60 -25.27
CA LEU A 107 6.15 -0.24 -24.42
C LEU A 107 6.83 -0.45 -23.06
N SER A 108 6.09 -0.15 -21.99
CA SER A 108 6.51 -0.43 -20.62
C SER A 108 5.67 -1.56 -20.02
N PRO A 109 6.18 -2.29 -19.00
CA PRO A 109 5.37 -3.24 -18.23
C PRO A 109 4.08 -2.62 -17.70
N ALA A 110 4.10 -1.37 -17.24
CA ALA A 110 2.90 -0.65 -16.80
C ALA A 110 1.88 -0.47 -17.93
N THR A 111 2.32 -0.10 -19.13
CA THR A 111 1.44 0.01 -20.30
C THR A 111 0.82 -1.34 -20.64
N VAL A 112 1.61 -2.43 -20.60
CA VAL A 112 1.13 -3.78 -20.89
C VAL A 112 0.11 -4.24 -19.84
N LEU A 113 0.49 -4.23 -18.55
CA LEU A 113 -0.34 -4.74 -17.46
C LEU A 113 -1.62 -3.92 -17.28
N SER A 114 -1.55 -2.59 -17.37
CA SER A 114 -2.74 -1.74 -17.21
C SER A 114 -3.73 -1.87 -18.36
N ASN A 115 -3.28 -2.11 -19.59
CA ASN A 115 -4.17 -2.28 -20.76
C ASN A 115 -5.03 -3.54 -20.66
N PHE A 116 -4.54 -4.60 -20.00
CA PHE A 116 -5.36 -5.79 -19.73
C PHE A 116 -6.46 -5.56 -18.70
N SER A 117 -6.48 -4.40 -18.03
CA SER A 117 -7.50 -4.04 -17.03
C SER A 117 -7.73 -5.13 -15.96
N LEU A 118 -6.68 -5.88 -15.63
CA LEU A 118 -6.76 -7.08 -14.80
C LEU A 118 -7.37 -6.76 -13.43
N PRO A 119 -8.27 -7.62 -12.92
CA PRO A 119 -8.69 -7.54 -11.53
C PRO A 119 -7.50 -7.81 -10.59
N TYR A 120 -7.52 -7.18 -9.42
CA TYR A 120 -6.55 -7.45 -8.36
C TYR A 120 -7.22 -7.62 -7.00
N GLU A 121 -6.57 -8.39 -6.15
CA GLU A 121 -6.97 -8.61 -4.75
C GLU A 121 -5.79 -8.34 -3.83
N ILE A 122 -6.02 -7.56 -2.79
CA ILE A 122 -5.07 -7.26 -1.71
C ILE A 122 -5.60 -7.95 -0.46
N THR A 123 -4.83 -8.86 0.11
CA THR A 123 -5.17 -9.57 1.36
C THR A 123 -4.26 -9.12 2.48
N TYR A 124 -4.85 -8.85 3.64
CA TYR A 124 -4.16 -8.44 4.86
C TYR A 124 -4.30 -9.56 5.89
N ASN A 125 -3.20 -10.25 6.21
CA ASN A 125 -3.20 -11.32 7.20
C ASN A 125 -2.49 -10.80 8.45
N CYS A 126 -3.19 -10.73 9.59
CA CYS A 126 -2.62 -10.22 10.82
C CYS A 126 -2.44 -11.34 11.85
N ALA A 127 -1.29 -11.39 12.51
CA ALA A 127 -0.98 -12.30 13.59
C ALA A 127 -0.55 -11.54 14.84
N ASN A 128 -0.97 -12.03 16.00
CA ASN A 128 -0.52 -11.56 17.30
C ASN A 128 0.68 -12.41 17.76
N LEU A 129 1.88 -11.83 17.66
CA LEU A 129 3.14 -12.46 18.04
C LEU A 129 3.28 -12.64 19.56
N SER A 130 2.62 -11.81 20.36
CA SER A 130 2.59 -11.99 21.83
C SER A 130 1.80 -13.24 22.23
N ARG A 131 0.83 -13.66 21.41
CA ARG A 131 -0.04 -14.82 21.67
C ARG A 131 0.22 -16.00 20.74
N TRP A 132 1.10 -15.85 19.75
CA TRP A 132 1.39 -16.85 18.70
C TRP A 132 0.13 -17.35 17.98
N ALA A 133 -0.80 -16.45 17.68
CA ALA A 133 -2.08 -16.77 17.05
C ALA A 133 -2.43 -15.77 15.95
N LEU A 134 -3.27 -16.18 14.99
CA LEU A 134 -3.91 -15.24 14.07
C LEU A 134 -4.80 -14.29 14.88
N THR A 135 -4.81 -13.00 14.53
CA THR A 135 -5.68 -12.02 15.17
C THR A 135 -6.76 -11.59 14.21
N GLU A 136 -7.97 -11.42 14.75
CA GLU A 136 -9.05 -10.75 14.05
C GLU A 136 -8.78 -9.25 14.00
N MET A 137 -9.15 -8.65 12.87
CA MET A 137 -9.24 -7.21 12.70
C MET A 137 -10.71 -6.87 12.50
N ILE A 138 -11.16 -5.77 13.09
CA ILE A 138 -12.51 -5.26 12.85
C ILE A 138 -12.43 -4.37 11.60
N VAL A 139 -13.17 -4.73 10.56
CA VAL A 139 -13.29 -3.99 9.30
C VAL A 139 -14.76 -3.82 8.98
N ASP A 140 -15.20 -2.60 8.73
CA ASP A 140 -16.62 -2.26 8.48
C ASP A 140 -17.55 -2.89 9.54
N ASP A 141 -17.17 -2.75 10.82
CA ASP A 141 -17.88 -3.28 12.00
C ASP A 141 -18.03 -4.81 12.08
N ASN A 142 -17.25 -5.57 11.30
CA ASN A 142 -17.23 -7.03 11.34
C ASN A 142 -15.84 -7.56 11.72
N ASP A 143 -15.79 -8.64 12.49
CA ASP A 143 -14.55 -9.38 12.77
C ASP A 143 -14.10 -10.15 11.52
N VAL A 144 -12.91 -9.83 11.02
CA VAL A 144 -12.35 -10.41 9.80
C VAL A 144 -10.90 -10.83 10.03
N HIS A 145 -10.62 -12.12 9.85
CA HIS A 145 -9.24 -12.64 9.95
C HIS A 145 -8.34 -12.18 8.80
N ASN A 146 -8.90 -12.12 7.59
CA ASN A 146 -8.17 -11.79 6.37
C ASN A 146 -8.96 -10.79 5.51
N PRO A 147 -8.98 -9.50 5.86
CA PRO A 147 -9.61 -8.46 5.04
C PRO A 147 -9.06 -8.49 3.61
N VAL A 148 -9.96 -8.28 2.65
CA VAL A 148 -9.62 -8.25 1.23
C VAL A 148 -10.10 -6.94 0.62
N LYS A 149 -9.20 -6.19 -0.01
CA LYS A 149 -9.54 -5.07 -0.92
C LYS A 149 -9.44 -5.56 -2.36
N LYS A 150 -10.41 -5.22 -3.19
CA LYS A 150 -10.43 -5.58 -4.62
C LYS A 150 -10.50 -4.33 -5.47
N GLY A 151 -9.94 -4.42 -6.67
CA GLY A 151 -10.07 -3.38 -7.69
C GLY A 151 -9.68 -3.93 -9.05
N ASN A 152 -9.63 -3.05 -10.04
CA ASN A 152 -9.16 -3.37 -11.38
C ASN A 152 -8.03 -2.43 -11.76
N LEU A 153 -7.07 -2.93 -12.54
CA LEU A 153 -6.12 -2.07 -13.22
C LEU A 153 -6.88 -1.17 -14.21
N ILE A 154 -6.44 0.08 -14.33
CA ILE A 154 -7.04 1.08 -15.22
C ILE A 154 -6.00 1.39 -16.29
N PRO A 155 -6.33 1.26 -17.58
CA PRO A 155 -5.42 1.58 -18.67
C PRO A 155 -4.72 2.93 -18.49
N GLY A 156 -3.38 2.93 -18.56
CA GLY A 156 -2.55 4.13 -18.40
C GLY A 156 -2.24 4.54 -16.96
N LYS A 157 -2.86 3.93 -15.93
CA LYS A 157 -2.52 4.16 -14.52
C LYS A 157 -1.34 3.27 -14.11
N LYS A 158 -0.30 3.90 -13.56
CA LYS A 158 1.00 3.27 -13.21
C LYS A 158 1.10 2.85 -11.74
N PHE A 159 0.26 3.38 -10.86
CA PHE A 159 0.25 3.05 -9.45
C PHE A 159 -1.18 3.11 -8.90
N TYR A 160 -1.48 2.25 -7.92
CA TYR A 160 -2.81 2.11 -7.33
C TYR A 160 -2.65 2.13 -5.81
N VAL A 161 -3.25 3.12 -5.17
CA VAL A 161 -3.25 3.25 -3.71
C VAL A 161 -4.56 2.67 -3.20
N ASN A 162 -4.49 1.79 -2.21
CA ASN A 162 -5.64 1.24 -1.50
C ASN A 162 -5.43 1.45 -0.01
N VAL A 163 -6.46 1.87 0.71
CA VAL A 163 -6.40 2.05 2.16
C VAL A 163 -7.34 1.06 2.84
N LEU A 164 -6.78 0.22 3.71
CA LEU A 164 -7.54 -0.58 4.66
C LEU A 164 -7.77 0.25 5.92
N GLU A 165 -9.02 0.50 6.26
CA GLU A 165 -9.43 0.93 7.60
C GLU A 165 -9.69 -0.31 8.46
N PHE A 166 -9.15 -0.35 9.67
CA PHE A 166 -9.34 -1.44 10.61
C PHE A 166 -9.22 -0.97 12.05
N SER A 167 -9.71 -1.75 13.01
CA SER A 167 -9.27 -1.67 14.41
C SER A 167 -8.85 -3.05 14.91
N CYS A 168 -8.08 -3.08 15.99
CA CYS A 168 -7.63 -4.34 16.60
C CYS A 168 -8.07 -4.37 18.06
N PRO A 169 -8.95 -5.32 18.46
CA PRO A 169 -9.42 -5.43 19.83
C PRO A 169 -8.39 -6.11 20.75
N ASN A 170 -7.56 -6.98 20.19
CA ASN A 170 -6.58 -7.75 20.94
C ASN A 170 -5.32 -6.92 21.18
N GLU A 171 -4.86 -6.85 22.42
CA GLU A 171 -3.54 -6.29 22.74
C GLU A 171 -2.40 -7.23 22.35
N GLY A 172 -1.21 -6.66 22.17
CA GLY A 172 0.03 -7.38 21.91
C GLY A 172 0.79 -6.87 20.68
N LEU A 173 1.94 -7.49 20.42
CA LEU A 173 2.74 -7.22 19.24
C LEU A 173 2.08 -7.90 18.03
N MET A 174 1.67 -7.10 17.06
CA MET A 174 1.04 -7.52 15.82
C MET A 174 2.02 -7.53 14.66
N GLU A 175 1.79 -8.46 13.75
CA GLU A 175 2.49 -8.59 12.48
C GLU A 175 1.47 -8.77 11.35
N MET A 176 1.48 -7.84 10.40
CA MET A 176 0.60 -7.82 9.24
C MET A 176 1.37 -8.14 7.97
N ASN A 177 0.98 -9.25 7.35
CA ASN A 177 1.47 -9.71 6.05
C ASN A 177 0.49 -9.29 4.96
N ILE A 178 0.96 -8.46 4.03
CA ILE A 178 0.16 -7.91 2.93
C ILE A 178 0.57 -8.61 1.64
N THR A 179 -0.40 -9.21 0.97
CA THR A 179 -0.19 -9.90 -0.31
C THR A 179 -1.11 -9.31 -1.36
N VAL A 180 -0.62 -9.17 -2.59
CA VAL A 180 -1.46 -8.78 -3.73
C VAL A 180 -1.39 -9.87 -4.79
N ARG A 181 -2.53 -10.11 -5.43
CA ARG A 181 -2.67 -10.99 -6.58
C ARG A 181 -3.26 -10.22 -7.75
N LEU A 182 -2.63 -10.28 -8.92
CA LEU A 182 -3.25 -9.90 -10.18
C LEU A 182 -3.94 -11.15 -10.77
N LEU A 183 -5.23 -11.03 -11.06
CA LEU A 183 -6.08 -12.10 -11.56
C LEU A 183 -6.22 -11.99 -13.09
N GLY A 184 -6.43 -13.11 -13.77
CA GLY A 184 -6.73 -13.11 -15.20
C GLY A 184 -8.10 -12.51 -15.54
N ASP A 185 -8.21 -11.88 -16.72
CA ASP A 185 -9.39 -11.11 -17.16
C ASP A 185 -10.56 -11.96 -17.69
N MET A 186 -10.41 -13.28 -17.89
CA MET A 186 -11.48 -14.09 -18.51
C MET A 186 -11.68 -15.48 -17.90
N ILE A 187 -12.96 -15.89 -17.84
CA ILE A 187 -13.44 -17.22 -17.43
C ILE A 187 -12.75 -18.36 -18.20
N GLN A 188 -12.40 -18.13 -19.46
CA GLN A 188 -11.78 -19.13 -20.36
C GLN A 188 -10.25 -19.25 -20.23
N TYR A 189 -9.59 -18.30 -19.57
CA TYR A 189 -8.15 -18.35 -19.27
C TYR A 189 -7.88 -18.54 -17.77
N ARG A 190 -8.74 -19.32 -17.08
CA ARG A 190 -8.56 -19.75 -15.67
C ARG A 190 -7.19 -20.35 -15.35
N ASN A 191 -6.44 -20.76 -16.38
CA ASN A 191 -5.14 -21.38 -16.27
C ASN A 191 -3.96 -20.41 -16.46
N ALA A 192 -4.21 -19.13 -16.74
CA ALA A 192 -3.14 -18.13 -16.66
C ALA A 192 -2.65 -18.12 -15.21
N PRO A 193 -1.35 -18.38 -14.95
CA PRO A 193 -0.83 -18.42 -13.60
C PRO A 193 -1.14 -17.10 -12.88
N GLN A 194 -1.68 -17.19 -11.67
CA GLN A 194 -1.87 -16.02 -10.84
C GLN A 194 -0.51 -15.41 -10.53
N PHE A 195 -0.38 -14.11 -10.71
CA PHE A 195 0.83 -13.38 -10.33
C PHE A 195 0.60 -12.82 -8.93
N ALA A 196 1.41 -13.27 -7.97
CA ALA A 196 1.36 -12.80 -6.60
C ALA A 196 2.66 -12.10 -6.21
N ALA A 197 2.55 -11.07 -5.40
CA ALA A 197 3.69 -10.50 -4.69
C ALA A 197 3.30 -10.17 -3.25
N PHE A 198 4.33 -9.99 -2.43
CA PHE A 198 4.23 -9.58 -1.05
C PHE A 198 4.63 -8.11 -0.95
N ALA A 199 4.11 -7.39 0.04
CA ALA A 199 4.61 -6.04 0.32
C ALA A 199 6.12 -6.12 0.61
N ASN A 200 6.90 -5.58 -0.31
CA ASN A 200 8.36 -5.67 -0.26
C ASN A 200 8.97 -4.54 0.56
N TRP A 201 8.18 -3.51 0.84
CA TRP A 201 8.64 -2.33 1.56
C TRP A 201 7.54 -1.83 2.49
N VAL A 202 7.92 -1.69 3.75
CA VAL A 202 7.12 -1.07 4.79
C VAL A 202 7.82 0.23 5.14
N TYR A 203 7.26 1.36 4.75
CA TYR A 203 7.86 2.66 5.09
C TYR A 203 7.13 3.30 6.25
N ASP A 204 7.95 3.89 7.11
CA ASP A 204 7.56 5.02 7.95
C ASP A 204 7.41 6.27 7.05
N PHE A 205 6.43 7.13 7.31
CA PHE A 205 6.06 8.23 6.40
C PHE A 205 7.04 9.42 6.46
N ASP A 206 8.15 9.29 7.22
CA ASP A 206 9.19 10.31 7.26
C ASP A 206 9.85 10.51 5.88
N HIS A 207 9.97 11.79 5.53
CA HIS A 207 9.67 12.37 4.23
C HIS A 207 10.75 12.15 3.15
N LYS A 208 11.73 11.26 3.39
CA LYS A 208 12.86 10.98 2.47
C LYS A 208 12.94 9.54 2.00
N GLN A 209 12.27 8.60 2.66
CA GLN A 209 12.42 7.19 2.32
C GLN A 209 11.63 6.80 1.06
N LEU A 210 10.45 7.37 0.82
CA LEU A 210 9.66 7.14 -0.40
C LEU A 210 10.37 7.61 -1.68
N GLU A 211 11.26 8.60 -1.62
CA GLU A 211 12.04 9.03 -2.80
C GLU A 211 13.24 8.09 -3.04
N ASN A 212 13.90 7.64 -1.96
CA ASN A 212 15.00 6.68 -2.03
C ASN A 212 14.53 5.25 -2.36
N ALA A 213 13.28 4.92 -2.03
CA ALA A 213 12.57 3.69 -2.34
C ALA A 213 12.55 3.34 -3.83
N PHE A 214 12.31 4.34 -4.68
CA PHE A 214 12.32 4.15 -6.12
C PHE A 214 13.74 3.91 -6.66
N ILE A 215 14.77 4.29 -5.89
CA ILE A 215 16.17 4.38 -6.37
C ILE A 215 17.01 3.18 -5.92
N GLN A 216 16.79 2.64 -4.71
CA GLN A 216 17.63 1.59 -4.15
C GLN A 216 16.95 0.23 -4.25
N GLY A 217 17.37 -0.60 -5.20
CA GLY A 217 16.86 -1.97 -5.41
C GLY A 217 17.31 -3.00 -4.36
N SER A 218 17.29 -2.68 -3.05
CA SER A 218 17.70 -3.59 -1.98
C SER A 218 16.53 -3.99 -1.05
N HIS A 219 16.38 -5.30 -0.85
CA HIS A 219 15.19 -5.96 -0.29
C HIS A 219 15.35 -6.36 1.19
N PRO A 220 14.42 -5.93 2.04
CA PRO A 220 13.87 -6.83 3.04
C PRO A 220 12.33 -6.86 2.97
N SER A 221 11.79 -8.02 2.61
CA SER A 221 10.37 -8.37 2.66
C SER A 221 9.93 -8.61 4.11
N ASN A 222 9.89 -7.53 4.89
CA ASN A 222 9.47 -7.58 6.28
C ASN A 222 7.97 -7.27 6.39
N PRO A 223 7.23 -8.02 7.21
CA PRO A 223 5.85 -7.68 7.51
C PRO A 223 5.75 -6.38 8.29
N LEU A 224 4.60 -5.73 8.19
CA LEU A 224 4.30 -4.53 8.97
C LEU A 224 4.10 -4.93 10.42
N LYS A 225 4.88 -4.34 11.34
CA LYS A 225 4.78 -4.62 12.77
C LYS A 225 4.13 -3.46 13.50
N PHE A 226 3.30 -3.75 14.49
CA PHE A 226 2.72 -2.74 15.37
C PHE A 226 2.32 -3.29 16.72
N LEU A 227 2.48 -2.51 17.78
CA LEU A 227 2.02 -2.84 19.12
C LEU A 227 0.59 -2.34 19.30
N VAL A 228 -0.31 -3.20 19.75
CA VAL A 228 -1.64 -2.81 20.22
C VAL A 228 -1.62 -2.81 21.74
N PHE A 229 -2.06 -1.72 22.37
CA PHE A 229 -2.12 -1.60 23.83
C PHE A 229 -3.54 -1.32 24.32
N ASP A 230 -3.90 -1.87 25.47
CA ASP A 230 -5.17 -1.55 26.12
C ASP A 230 -5.13 -0.14 26.71
N THR A 231 -6.17 0.66 26.43
CA THR A 231 -6.33 2.00 26.97
C THR A 231 -7.11 2.05 28.28
N ASN A 232 -7.64 0.93 28.77
CA ASN A 232 -8.46 0.87 29.98
C ASN A 232 -7.66 0.66 31.28
N LEU A 233 -6.35 0.97 31.27
CA LEU A 233 -5.48 0.88 32.45
C LEU A 233 -5.47 2.17 33.28
#